data_AF-A0A7K1DP47-F1
#
_entry.id   AF-A0A7K1DP47-F1
#
_cell.length_a   1.000
_cell.length_b   1.000
_cell.length_c   1.000
_cell.angle_alpha   90.00
_cell.angle_beta   90.00
_cell.angle_gamma   90.00
#
_symmetry.space_group_name_H-M   'P 1'
#
loop_
_entity.id
_entity.type
_entity.pdbx_description
1 polymer ?
#
loop_
_entity_poly.entity_id
_entity_poly.type
_entity_poly.pdbx_seq_one_letter_code
_entity_poly.pdbx_strand_id
1 'polypeptide(L)' 'MSLINTPINTLSGQETTLGGLGADLMLVVNVASKCGLTPQYTGLEALHEKYANRGFSVVGVPCNQFMGQEPGTAEEIA' A
#
# COMPACT_ATOMS: atom_id res chain seq x y z
N MET A 1 10.31 1.68 19.67
CA MET A 1 10.61 1.42 18.24
C MET A 1 9.71 2.30 17.40
N SER A 2 10.20 2.90 16.32
CA SER A 2 9.39 3.72 15.41
C SER A 2 9.04 2.92 14.15
N LEU A 3 7.80 3.04 13.68
CA LEU A 3 7.32 2.36 12.47
C LEU A 3 8.11 2.77 11.21
N ILE A 4 8.68 3.98 11.17
CA ILE A 4 9.43 4.46 10.01
C ILE A 4 10.68 3.61 9.69
N ASN A 5 11.20 2.88 10.69
CA ASN A 5 12.39 2.03 10.54
C ASN A 5 12.02 0.58 10.20
N THR A 6 10.74 0.25 10.07
CA THR A 6 10.31 -1.11 9.71
C THR A 6 10.77 -1.43 8.29
N PRO A 7 11.57 -2.50 8.10
CA PRO A 7 11.99 -2.94 6.77
C PRO A 7 10.82 -3.56 6.01
N ILE A 8 10.72 -3.24 4.73
CA ILE A 8 9.70 -3.74 3.80
C ILE A 8 10.31 -3.96 2.40
N ASN A 9 9.65 -4.74 1.57
CA ASN A 9 9.96 -4.87 0.15
C ASN A 9 8.85 -4.21 -0.67
N THR A 10 9.22 -3.49 -1.73
CA THR A 10 8.26 -3.00 -2.74
C THR A 10 7.70 -4.18 -3.54
N LEU A 11 6.65 -3.94 -4.34
CA LEU A 11 6.13 -4.95 -5.28
C LEU A 11 7.17 -5.40 -6.32
N SER A 12 8.18 -4.58 -6.61
CA SER A 12 9.31 -4.94 -7.47
C SER A 12 10.42 -5.73 -6.73
N GLY A 13 10.24 -6.04 -5.44
CA GLY A 13 11.22 -6.76 -4.62
C GLY A 13 12.38 -5.90 -4.10
N GLN A 14 12.32 -4.57 -4.24
CA GLN A 14 13.35 -3.68 -3.71
C GLN A 14 13.20 -3.51 -2.19
N GLU A 15 14.28 -3.75 -1.45
CA GLU A 15 14.33 -3.50 0.00
C GLU A 15 14.29 -2.00 0.31
N THR A 16 13.48 -1.62 1.29
CA THR A 16 13.39 -0.25 1.83
C THR A 16 12.86 -0.28 3.27
N THR A 17 12.55 0.88 3.84
CA THR A 17 11.77 1.01 5.08
C THR A 17 10.48 1.78 4.82
N LEU A 18 9.52 1.75 5.77
CA LEU A 18 8.33 2.60 5.67
C LEU A 18 8.69 4.09 5.51
N GLY A 19 9.71 4.59 6.23
CA GLY A 19 10.19 5.96 6.08
C GLY A 19 10.89 6.23 4.75
N GLY A 20 11.48 5.19 4.13
CA GLY A 20 12.13 5.28 2.83
C GLY A 20 11.18 5.59 1.66
N LEU A 21 9.87 5.52 1.86
CA LEU A 21 8.85 5.89 0.88
C LEU A 21 8.71 7.41 0.70
N GLY A 22 9.30 8.22 1.59
CA GLY A 22 9.47 9.67 1.38
C GLY A 22 8.23 10.54 1.65
N ALA A 23 7.20 10.02 2.30
CA ALA A 23 6.02 10.78 2.71
C ALA A 23 6.08 11.20 4.18
N ASP A 24 5.64 12.42 4.49
CA ASP A 24 5.55 12.96 5.85
C ASP A 24 4.42 12.27 6.65
N LEU A 25 3.31 11.96 5.97
CA LEU A 25 2.18 11.24 6.53
C LEU A 25 1.76 10.10 5.59
N MET A 26 1.58 8.91 6.16
CA MET A 26 1.21 7.72 5.41
C MET A 26 -0.09 7.10 5.92
N LEU A 27 -1.00 6.79 5.00
CA LEU A 27 -2.13 5.88 5.23
C LEU A 27 -1.75 4.50 4.70
N VAL A 28 -1.46 3.56 5.61
CA VAL A 28 -1.12 2.17 5.25
C VAL A 28 -2.38 1.33 5.25
N VAL A 29 -2.67 0.63 4.15
CA VAL A 29 -3.90 -0.15 3.97
C VAL A 29 -3.55 -1.54 3.48
N ASN A 30 -4.02 -2.58 4.20
CA ASN A 30 -3.96 -3.93 3.65
C ASN A 30 -5.03 -4.07 2.55
N VAL A 31 -4.62 -4.54 1.38
CA VAL A 31 -5.48 -4.60 0.19
C VAL A 31 -5.57 -6.02 -0.39
N ALA A 32 -6.64 -6.26 -1.15
CA ALA A 32 -6.85 -7.47 -1.93
C ALA A 32 -7.71 -7.16 -3.16
N SER A 33 -7.27 -7.64 -4.32
CA SER A 33 -7.79 -7.45 -5.67
C SER A 33 -9.16 -8.11 -5.88
N LYS A 34 -9.39 -9.28 -5.26
CA LYS A 34 -10.68 -10.01 -5.34
C LYS A 34 -11.61 -9.72 -4.16
N CYS A 35 -11.42 -8.60 -3.46
CA CYS A 35 -12.28 -8.21 -2.36
C CYS A 35 -13.58 -7.57 -2.86
N GLY A 36 -14.70 -7.80 -2.17
CA GLY A 36 -15.95 -7.07 -2.44
C GLY A 36 -15.83 -5.55 -2.21
N LEU A 37 -14.76 -5.12 -1.53
CA LEU A 37 -14.43 -3.72 -1.26
C LEU A 37 -13.45 -3.12 -2.28
N THR A 38 -13.10 -3.80 -3.38
CA THR A 38 -12.23 -3.23 -4.42
C THR A 38 -12.64 -1.82 -4.91
N PRO A 39 -13.93 -1.41 -4.94
CA PRO A 39 -14.30 -0.01 -5.20
C PRO A 39 -13.62 1.03 -4.28
N GLN A 40 -13.06 0.62 -3.14
CA GLN A 40 -12.29 1.48 -2.24
C GLN A 40 -11.01 2.02 -2.88
N TYR A 41 -10.43 1.35 -3.87
CA TYR A 41 -9.21 1.81 -4.55
C TYR A 41 -9.40 3.19 -5.17
N THR A 42 -10.55 3.46 -5.79
CA THR A 42 -10.86 4.78 -6.35
C THR A 42 -10.89 5.87 -5.28
N GLY A 43 -11.41 5.56 -4.09
CA GLY A 43 -11.42 6.51 -2.97
C GLY A 43 -10.03 6.75 -2.38
N LEU A 44 -9.21 5.70 -2.30
CA LEU A 44 -7.82 5.79 -1.85
C LEU A 44 -6.96 6.61 -2.82
N GLU A 45 -7.12 6.40 -4.12
CA GLU A 45 -6.43 7.16 -5.16
C GLU A 45 -6.82 8.64 -5.09
N ALA A 46 -8.11 8.95 -5.02
CA ALA A 46 -8.60 10.32 -4.88
C ALA A 46 -8.06 11.01 -3.61
N LEU A 47 -7.88 10.28 -2.49
CA LEU A 47 -7.24 10.80 -1.29
C LEU A 47 -5.75 11.08 -1.52
N HIS A 48 -5.04 10.17 -2.18
CA HIS A 48 -3.65 10.36 -2.54
C HIS A 48 -3.48 11.61 -3.41
N GLU A 49 -4.16 11.69 -4.55
CA GLU A 49 -4.11 12.82 -5.48
C GLU A 49 -4.41 14.16 -4.78
N LYS A 50 -5.43 14.18 -3.92
CA LYS A 50 -5.86 15.39 -3.21
C LYS A 50 -4.81 15.93 -2.22
N TYR A 51 -4.00 15.06 -1.61
CA TYR A 51 -3.08 15.44 -0.53
C TYR A 51 -1.60 15.17 -0.82
N ALA A 52 -1.24 14.58 -1.96
CA ALA A 52 0.14 14.24 -2.33
C ALA A 52 1.08 15.46 -2.24
N ASN A 53 0.65 16.61 -2.78
CA ASN A 53 1.41 17.87 -2.73
C ASN A 53 1.60 18.44 -1.31
N ARG A 54 1.00 17.81 -0.29
CA ARG A 54 1.10 18.18 1.13
C ARG A 54 1.87 17.13 1.94
N GLY A 55 2.63 16.25 1.27
CA GLY A 55 3.44 15.22 1.93
C GLY A 55 2.65 13.96 2.36
N PHE A 56 1.45 13.75 1.82
CA PHE A 56 0.64 12.56 2.13
C PHE A 56 0.80 11.45 1.09
N SER A 57 0.86 10.19 1.54
CA SER A 57 0.83 9.02 0.65
C SER A 57 -0.10 7.92 1.16
N VAL A 58 -0.72 7.21 0.23
CA VAL A 58 -1.42 5.94 0.51
C VAL A 58 -0.48 4.80 0.15
N VAL A 59 -0.27 3.87 1.08
CA VAL A 59 0.59 2.70 0.90
C VAL A 59 -0.27 1.44 0.94
N GLY A 60 -0.49 0.83 -0.22
CA GLY A 60 -1.19 -0.45 -0.34
C GLY A 60 -0.26 -1.61 -0.01
N VAL A 61 -0.70 -2.51 0.87
CA VAL A 61 0.02 -3.72 1.27
C VAL A 61 -0.83 -4.94 0.91
N PRO A 62 -0.58 -5.61 -0.22
CA PRO A 62 -1.36 -6.78 -0.62
C PRO A 62 -1.29 -7.90 0.43
N CYS A 63 -2.43 -8.51 0.75
CA CYS A 63 -2.52 -9.54 1.78
C CYS A 63 -3.52 -10.64 1.41
N ASN A 64 -3.03 -11.87 1.29
CA ASN A 64 -3.85 -13.03 0.93
C ASN A 64 -4.47 -13.76 2.14
N GLN A 65 -4.27 -13.27 3.36
CA GLN A 65 -4.71 -13.96 4.59
C GLN A 65 -6.21 -13.83 4.85
N PHE A 66 -6.91 -12.99 4.08
CA PHE A 66 -8.35 -12.78 4.19
C PHE A 66 -9.08 -13.54 3.08
N MET A 67 -9.53 -14.76 3.39
CA MET A 67 -10.29 -15.63 2.48
C MET A 67 -9.63 -15.89 1.12
N GLY A 68 -8.30 -15.77 1.00
CA GLY A 68 -7.62 -16.04 -0.26
C GLY A 68 -7.90 -15.02 -1.38
N GLN A 69 -8.24 -13.78 -1.02
CA GLN A 69 -8.66 -12.74 -1.98
C GLN A 69 -7.52 -12.03 -2.72
N GLU A 70 -6.27 -12.39 -2.42
CA GLU A 70 -5.08 -11.90 -3.13
C GLU A 70 -4.17 -13.04 -3.60
N PRO A 71 -4.67 -13.93 -4.48
CA PRO A 71 -3.94 -15.13 -4.87
C PRO A 71 -2.80 -14.88 -5.86
N GLY A 72 -2.71 -13.67 -6.43
CA GLY A 72 -1.72 -13.35 -7.45
C GLY A 72 -0.31 -13.11 -6.88
N THR A 73 0.70 -13.21 -7.73
CA THR A 73 2.07 -12.81 -7.40
C THR A 73 2.21 -11.29 -7.37
N ALA A 74 3.32 -10.77 -6.82
CA ALA A 74 3.59 -9.34 -6.82
C ALA A 74 3.62 -8.75 -8.24
N GLU A 75 4.13 -9.52 -9.21
CA GLU A 75 4.14 -9.16 -10.63
C GLU A 75 2.75 -9.15 -11.27
N GLU A 76 1.83 -10.00 -10.80
CA GLU A 76 0.44 -10.03 -11.28
C GLU A 76 -0.42 -8.91 -10.68
N ILE A 77 0.04 -8.27 -9.60
CA ILE A 77 -0.65 -7.20 -8.86
C ILE A 77 -0.16 -5.79 -9.25
N ALA A 78 1.09 -5.67 -9.71
CA ALA A 78 1.78 -4.39 -9.97
C ALA A 78 1.27 -3.60 -11.20
#